data_AF-A0AAW3TXA1-F1
#
_entry.id   AF-A0AAW3TXA1-F1
#
_cell.length_a   1.000
_cell.length_b   1.000
_cell.length_c   1.000
_cell.angle_alpha   90.00
_cell.angle_beta   90.00
_cell.angle_gamma   90.00
#
_symmetry.space_group_name_H-M   'P 1'
#
loop_
_entity.id
_entity.type
_entity.pdbx_description
1 polymer ?
#
loop_
_entity_poly.entity_id
_entity_poly.type
_entity_poly.pdbx_seq_one_letter_code
_entity_poly.pdbx_strand_id
1 'polypeptide(L)'
;MTDETVARHGERGNTEWTEAEARYRTASEALEEATNQASGGTGDVNDAAVMAHAAAARALIETPATHLAHIAVKIRAADNLLGLTASYPELPKILLDDIFGLLGLYDPDGAALPPSI
;
A
#
# COMPACT_ATOMS: atom_id res chain seq x y z
N MET A 1 -21.01 15.65 8.31
CA MET A 1 -19.57 15.32 8.27
C MET A 1 -19.01 16.14 7.12
N THR A 2 -18.07 17.05 7.38
CA THR A 2 -17.62 18.07 6.39
C THR A 2 -16.56 17.52 5.44
N ASP A 3 -16.49 18.06 4.22
CA ASP A 3 -15.47 17.76 3.20
C ASP A 3 -14.04 17.80 3.75
N GLU A 4 -13.76 18.73 4.68
CA GLU A 4 -12.46 18.85 5.35
C GLU A 4 -12.04 17.61 6.14
N THR A 5 -13.01 16.85 6.66
CA THR A 5 -12.70 15.64 7.46
C THR A 5 -12.27 14.49 6.55
N VAL A 6 -12.83 14.42 5.34
CA VAL A 6 -12.47 13.43 4.32
C VAL A 6 -11.12 13.77 3.70
N ALA A 7 -10.90 15.05 3.37
CA ALA A 7 -9.62 15.54 2.84
C ALA A 7 -8.45 15.25 3.82
N ARG A 8 -8.62 15.56 5.10
CA ARG A 8 -7.58 15.36 6.14
C ARG A 8 -7.22 13.89 6.36
N HIS A 9 -8.17 12.96 6.16
CA HIS A 9 -7.88 11.52 6.22
C HIS A 9 -7.13 11.02 4.98
N GLY A 10 -7.46 11.54 3.79
CA GLY A 10 -6.71 11.25 2.56
C GLY A 10 -5.26 11.74 2.62
N GLU A 11 -5.04 12.95 3.12
CA GLU A 11 -3.70 13.53 3.29
C GLU A 11 -2.80 12.69 4.22
N ARG A 12 -3.36 12.17 5.31
CA ARG A 12 -2.59 11.39 6.30
C ARG A 12 -2.15 10.03 5.78
N GLY A 13 -3.04 9.30 5.09
CA GLY A 13 -2.68 8.02 4.47
C GLY A 13 -1.63 8.18 3.36
N ASN A 14 -1.73 9.27 2.58
CA ASN A 14 -0.77 9.59 1.53
C ASN A 14 0.61 9.96 2.12
N THR A 15 0.63 10.65 3.27
CA THR A 15 1.87 10.99 4.00
C THR A 15 2.55 9.74 4.56
N GLU A 16 1.81 8.84 5.20
CA GLU A 16 2.37 7.59 5.77
C GLU A 16 2.96 6.68 4.69
N TRP A 17 2.31 6.60 3.52
CA TRP A 17 2.82 5.82 2.40
C TRP A 17 4.07 6.46 1.77
N THR A 18 4.05 7.78 1.57
CA THR A 18 5.22 8.54 1.08
C THR A 18 6.43 8.39 2.01
N GLU A 19 6.21 8.40 3.33
CA GLU A 19 7.27 8.14 4.30
C GLU A 19 7.82 6.71 4.21
N ALA A 20 6.94 5.70 4.06
CA ALA A 20 7.35 4.31 3.89
C ALA A 20 8.14 4.11 2.59
N GLU A 21 7.74 4.77 1.50
CA GLU A 21 8.45 4.74 0.22
C GLU A 21 9.83 5.39 0.33
N ALA A 22 9.93 6.55 0.98
CA ALA A 22 11.21 7.21 1.22
C ALA A 22 12.16 6.32 2.04
N ARG A 23 11.66 5.68 3.11
CA ARG A 23 12.44 4.73 3.92
C ARG A 23 12.93 3.53 3.10
N TYR A 24 12.07 2.98 2.24
CA TYR A 24 12.44 1.88 1.35
C TYR A 24 13.51 2.28 0.34
N ARG A 25 13.42 3.47 -0.23
CA ARG A 25 14.43 4.01 -1.15
C ARG A 25 15.79 4.13 -0.48
N THR A 26 15.84 4.76 0.69
CA THR A 26 17.09 4.88 1.48
C THR A 26 17.65 3.51 1.87
N ALA A 27 16.81 2.55 2.26
CA ALA A 27 17.28 1.20 2.59
C ALA A 27 17.80 0.43 1.36
N SER A 28 17.23 0.69 0.18
CA SER A 28 17.68 0.10 -1.08
C SER A 28 19.03 0.66 -1.52
N GLU A 29 19.23 1.98 -1.41
CA GLU A 29 20.53 2.64 -1.66
C GLU A 29 21.62 2.08 -0.74
N ALA A 30 21.31 1.91 0.56
CA ALA A 30 22.25 1.35 1.53
C ALA A 30 22.60 -0.13 1.24
N LEU A 31 21.63 -0.93 0.79
CA LEU A 31 21.87 -2.32 0.39
C LEU A 31 22.70 -2.39 -0.90
N GLU A 32 22.43 -1.52 -1.86
CA GLU A 32 23.20 -1.42 -3.10
C GLU A 32 24.66 -1.05 -2.79
N GLU A 33 24.89 -0.06 -1.93
CA GLU A 33 26.23 0.31 -1.49
C GLU A 33 26.95 -0.85 -0.79
N ALA A 34 26.28 -1.54 0.14
CA ALA A 34 26.85 -2.70 0.84
C ALA A 34 27.19 -3.84 -0.14
N THR A 35 26.34 -4.06 -1.15
CA THR A 35 26.56 -5.09 -2.19
C THR A 35 27.74 -4.72 -3.09
N ASN A 36 27.89 -3.45 -3.45
CA ASN A 36 29.01 -2.96 -4.24
C ASN A 36 30.34 -3.07 -3.47
N GLN A 37 30.34 -2.76 -2.17
CA GLN A 37 31.52 -2.93 -1.31
C GLN A 37 31.91 -4.40 -1.14
N ALA A 38 30.94 -5.30 -0.95
CA ALA A 38 31.16 -6.74 -0.89
C ALA A 38 31.73 -7.29 -2.21
N SER A 39 31.20 -6.81 -3.35
CA SER A 39 31.66 -7.22 -4.69
C SER A 39 33.09 -6.76 -5.02
N GLY A 40 33.56 -5.66 -4.39
CA GLY A 40 34.93 -5.15 -4.53
C GLY A 40 35.95 -5.78 -3.58
N GLY A 41 35.54 -6.72 -2.71
CA GLY A 41 36.37 -7.43 -1.75
C GLY A 41 35.99 -8.91 -1.63
N THR A 42 36.59 -9.63 -0.67
CA THR A 42 36.22 -11.02 -0.36
C THR A 42 35.23 -11.13 0.80
N GLY A 43 34.46 -10.07 1.08
CA GLY A 43 33.57 -9.98 2.23
C GLY A 43 32.11 -10.21 1.86
N ASP A 44 31.35 -10.83 2.77
CA ASP A 44 29.89 -10.98 2.63
C ASP A 44 29.17 -9.62 2.69
N VAL A 45 27.97 -9.56 2.11
CA VAL A 45 27.07 -8.40 2.21
C VAL A 45 26.69 -8.19 3.68
N ASN A 46 26.69 -6.93 4.12
CA ASN A 46 26.35 -6.57 5.49
C ASN A 46 24.90 -6.99 5.82
N ASP A 47 24.73 -7.99 6.69
CA ASP A 47 23.43 -8.51 7.15
C ASP A 47 22.50 -7.42 7.69
N ALA A 48 23.04 -6.38 8.32
CA ALA A 48 22.23 -5.27 8.83
C ALA A 48 21.56 -4.48 7.69
N ALA A 49 22.23 -4.32 6.55
CA ALA A 49 21.66 -3.65 5.37
C ALA A 49 20.56 -4.51 4.73
N VAL A 50 20.77 -5.82 4.65
CA VAL A 50 19.76 -6.78 4.15
C VAL A 50 18.51 -6.76 5.03
N MET A 51 18.68 -6.81 6.34
CA MET A 51 17.57 -6.77 7.29
C MET A 51 16.82 -5.43 7.26
N ALA A 52 17.53 -4.31 7.10
CA ALA A 52 16.93 -2.99 6.98
C ALA A 52 16.10 -2.85 5.69
N HIS A 53 16.60 -3.37 4.57
CA HIS A 53 15.86 -3.44 3.30
C HIS A 53 14.59 -4.27 3.43
N ALA A 54 14.69 -5.48 3.99
CA ALA A 54 13.55 -6.36 4.18
C ALA A 54 12.47 -5.74 5.08
N ALA A 55 12.87 -5.08 6.17
CA ALA A 55 11.95 -4.38 7.06
C ALA A 55 11.25 -3.19 6.38
N ALA A 56 11.99 -2.39 5.61
CA ALA A 56 11.44 -1.25 4.88
C ALA A 56 10.49 -1.70 3.76
N ALA A 57 10.84 -2.77 3.03
CA ALA A 57 9.98 -3.37 2.00
C ALA A 57 8.65 -3.84 2.59
N ARG A 58 8.72 -4.54 3.72
CA ARG A 58 7.53 -5.01 4.45
C ARG A 58 6.64 -3.85 4.88
N ALA A 59 7.21 -2.79 5.46
CA ALA A 59 6.47 -1.61 5.88
C ALA A 59 5.79 -0.89 4.70
N LEU A 60 6.46 -0.82 3.54
CA LEU A 60 5.91 -0.22 2.32
C LEU A 60 4.67 -0.98 1.82
N ILE A 61 4.66 -2.31 1.94
CA ILE A 61 3.52 -3.17 1.54
C ILE A 61 2.40 -3.15 2.59
N GLU A 62 2.74 -3.21 3.88
CA GLU A 62 1.76 -3.31 4.97
C GLU A 62 0.98 -2.01 5.20
N THR A 63 1.59 -0.85 4.92
CA THR A 63 0.94 0.47 5.07
C THR A 63 -0.38 0.57 4.28
N PRO A 64 -0.40 0.37 2.95
CA PRO A 64 -1.66 0.41 2.19
C PRO A 64 -2.62 -0.73 2.55
N ALA A 65 -2.11 -1.92 2.88
CA ALA A 65 -2.94 -3.07 3.27
C ALA A 65 -3.76 -2.79 4.55
N THR A 66 -3.18 -2.08 5.51
CA THR A 66 -3.85 -1.69 6.75
C THR A 66 -5.01 -0.71 6.48
N HIS A 67 -4.81 0.24 5.57
CA HIS A 67 -5.84 1.19 5.17
C HIS A 67 -7.00 0.48 4.46
N LEU A 68 -6.72 -0.48 3.58
CA LEU A 68 -7.74 -1.32 2.94
C LEU A 68 -8.55 -2.13 3.95
N ALA A 69 -7.90 -2.73 4.95
CA ALA A 69 -8.59 -3.46 6.01
C ALA A 69 -9.54 -2.55 6.81
N HIS A 70 -9.12 -1.32 7.13
CA HIS A 70 -9.98 -0.34 7.80
C HIS A 70 -11.20 0.07 6.95
N ILE A 71 -11.03 0.21 5.63
CA ILE A 71 -12.14 0.51 4.73
C ILE A 71 -13.13 -0.66 4.70
N ALA A 72 -12.64 -1.90 4.58
CA ALA A 72 -13.50 -3.10 4.59
C ALA A 72 -14.32 -3.22 5.89
N VAL A 73 -13.71 -2.93 7.04
CA VAL A 73 -14.41 -2.92 8.34
C VAL A 73 -15.50 -1.84 8.37
N LYS A 74 -15.24 -0.65 7.83
CA LYS A 74 -16.24 0.44 7.76
C LYS A 74 -17.40 0.09 6.84
N ILE A 75 -17.14 -0.52 5.68
CA ILE A 75 -18.17 -1.02 4.77
C ILE A 75 -19.05 -2.05 5.48
N ARG A 76 -18.45 -3.02 6.17
CA ARG A 76 -19.18 -4.02 6.94
C ARG A 76 -20.03 -3.42 8.06
N ALA A 77 -19.51 -2.43 8.76
CA ALA A 77 -20.25 -1.72 9.80
C ALA A 77 -21.44 -0.94 9.23
N ALA A 78 -21.25 -0.24 8.10
CA ALA A 78 -22.33 0.47 7.41
C ALA A 78 -23.40 -0.51 6.90
N ASP A 79 -23.00 -1.65 6.36
CA ASP A 79 -23.89 -2.71 5.90
C ASP A 79 -24.77 -3.25 7.04
N ASN A 80 -24.16 -3.55 8.19
CA ASN A 80 -24.87 -4.02 9.38
C ASN A 80 -25.88 -2.97 9.93
N LEU A 81 -25.57 -1.67 9.80
CA LEU A 81 -26.43 -0.60 10.30
C LEU A 81 -27.61 -0.31 9.38
N LEU A 82 -27.43 -0.46 8.07
CA LEU A 82 -28.38 -0.02 7.06
C LEU A 82 -29.05 -1.17 6.31
N GLY A 83 -28.61 -2.42 6.52
CA GLY A 83 -29.12 -3.59 5.80
C GLY A 83 -28.89 -3.49 4.29
N LEU A 84 -27.78 -2.88 3.88
CA LEU A 84 -27.56 -2.52 2.47
C LEU A 84 -27.46 -3.76 1.58
N THR A 85 -26.78 -4.82 2.01
CA THR A 85 -26.70 -6.11 1.30
C THR A 85 -28.04 -6.82 1.20
N ALA A 86 -28.96 -6.58 2.13
CA ALA A 86 -30.31 -7.13 2.04
C ALA A 86 -31.13 -6.47 0.91
N SER A 87 -30.82 -5.21 0.59
CA SER A 87 -31.47 -4.45 -0.50
C SER A 87 -30.67 -4.48 -1.81
N TYR A 88 -29.34 -4.59 -1.71
CA TYR A 88 -28.37 -4.53 -2.82
C TYR A 88 -27.23 -5.53 -2.56
N PRO A 89 -27.43 -6.82 -2.93
CA PRO A 89 -26.49 -7.89 -2.59
C PRO A 89 -25.07 -7.70 -3.15
N GLU A 90 -24.95 -7.05 -4.30
CA GLU A 90 -23.67 -6.82 -4.99
C GLU A 90 -22.94 -5.55 -4.53
N LEU A 91 -23.55 -4.74 -3.67
CA LEU A 91 -22.98 -3.44 -3.26
C LEU A 91 -21.59 -3.55 -2.63
N PRO A 92 -21.28 -4.54 -1.75
CA PRO A 92 -19.94 -4.67 -1.19
C PRO A 92 -18.87 -4.93 -2.26
N LYS A 93 -19.22 -5.71 -3.28
CA LYS A 93 -18.32 -6.02 -4.39
C LYS A 93 -18.06 -4.78 -5.23
N ILE A 94 -19.12 -4.05 -5.61
CA ILE A 94 -19.00 -2.79 -6.36
C ILE A 94 -18.13 -1.78 -5.61
N LEU A 95 -18.34 -1.62 -4.29
CA LEU A 95 -17.53 -0.72 -3.48
C LEU A 95 -16.05 -1.13 -3.43
N LEU A 96 -15.76 -2.42 -3.29
CA LEU A 96 -14.38 -2.92 -3.31
C LEU A 96 -13.72 -2.74 -4.68
N ASP A 97 -14.44 -3.03 -5.76
CA ASP A 97 -13.97 -2.85 -7.14
C ASP A 97 -13.69 -1.37 -7.43
N ASP A 98 -14.57 -0.45 -7.01
CA ASP A 98 -14.36 1.00 -7.11
C ASP A 98 -13.16 1.47 -6.29
N ILE A 99 -12.98 0.97 -5.06
CA ILE A 99 -11.83 1.30 -4.21
C ILE A 99 -10.53 0.82 -4.85
N PHE A 100 -10.50 -0.40 -5.38
CA PHE A 100 -9.32 -0.93 -6.06
C PHE A 100 -9.03 -0.19 -7.38
N GLY A 101 -10.06 0.21 -8.12
CA GLY A 101 -9.93 1.07 -9.30
C GLY A 101 -9.36 2.45 -8.95
N LEU A 102 -9.85 3.09 -7.88
CA LEU A 102 -9.35 4.37 -7.39
C LEU A 102 -7.90 4.31 -6.89
N LEU A 103 -7.48 3.15 -6.36
CA LEU A 103 -6.10 2.90 -5.95
C LEU A 103 -5.19 2.48 -7.11
N GLY A 104 -5.72 2.37 -8.33
CA GLY A 104 -4.96 1.92 -9.51
C GLY A 104 -4.51 0.46 -9.44
N LEU A 105 -5.13 -0.34 -8.57
CA LEU A 105 -4.84 -1.78 -8.42
C LEU A 105 -5.54 -2.62 -9.49
N TYR A 106 -6.56 -2.05 -10.14
CA TYR A 106 -7.24 -2.59 -11.31
C TYR A 106 -7.46 -1.47 -12.32
N ASP A 107 -7.28 -1.79 -13.60
CA ASP A 107 -7.86 -1.02 -14.69
C ASP A 107 -9.29 -1.54 -14.93
N PRO A 108 -10.34 -0.76 -14.65
CA PRO A 108 -11.72 -1.17 -14.90
C PRO A 108 -12.02 -1.43 -16.39
N ASP A 109 -11.17 -0.94 -17.31
CA ASP A 109 -11.27 -1.17 -18.75
C ASP A 109 -10.43 -2.36 -19.27
N GLY A 110 -9.75 -3.09 -18.38
CA GLY A 110 -9.09 -4.36 -18.72
C GLY A 110 -7.78 -4.25 -19.50
N ALA A 111 -7.08 -3.11 -19.49
CA ALA A 111 -5.70 -3.12 -19.96
C ALA A 111 -4.83 -3.81 -18.92
N ALA A 112 -4.29 -4.97 -19.29
CA ALA A 112 -3.15 -5.54 -18.59
C ALA A 112 -2.07 -4.45 -18.47
N LEU A 113 -1.57 -4.23 -17.25
CA LEU A 113 -0.42 -3.37 -17.00
C LEU A 113 0.63 -3.63 -18.10
N PRO A 114 1.11 -2.60 -18.83
CA PRO A 114 2.20 -2.82 -19.75
C PRO A 114 3.39 -3.39 -18.96
N PRO A 115 4.07 -4.43 -19.48
CA PRO A 115 5.23 -4.98 -18.81
C PRO A 115 6.23 -3.84 -18.60
N SER A 116 6.67 -3.71 -17.36
CA SER A 116 7.58 -2.70 -16.82
C SER A 116 8.76 -2.41 -17.75
N ILE A 117 9.16 -1.14 -17.84
CA ILE A 117 10.51 -0.77 -18.30
C ILE A 117 11.44 -0.80 -17.08
#